data_AF-B6Y665-F1
#
_entry.id   AF-B6Y665-F1
#
_cell.length_a   1.000
_cell.length_b   1.000
_cell.length_c   1.000
_cell.angle_alpha   90.00
_cell.angle_beta   90.00
_cell.angle_gamma   90.00
#
_symmetry.space_group_name_H-M   'P 1'
#
loop_
_entity.id
_entity.type
_entity.pdbx_description
1 polymer ?
#
loop_
_entity_poly.entity_id
_entity_poly.type
_entity_poly.pdbx_seq_one_letter_code
_entity_poly.pdbx_strand_id
1 'polypeptide(L)'
;MVRKIILQMFISVVMILTLASAFIITIVYINKDKPEKREKLYEINATHGGLTQMIASYLVRPILESALDRYIEKHGLAEYLEEITQQKEEEMINFYEITEGSGSKVFCGQEVLLQMYKVSNNLATLLPTDVNLKIGQDYLKEVSLGVIGMKEGGERVVTIAADDNKMSFNSYYIKLIEVKDKYPDSVNNLMIFNDLINKTGKRVKCGDEISVQYSIKRHNGEYIIKDQIVQFKVGDKKIPLAIELGVVGMRAGNKRTVLSPPDLLTGILIKEIDFDEENISIIDLSLNSTIEK
;
A
#
# COMPACT_ATOMS: atom_id res chain seq x y z
N MET A 1 -4.91 -54.74 4.22
CA MET A 1 -3.75 -53.81 4.20
C MET A 1 -4.14 -52.41 4.69
N VAL A 2 -5.18 -51.80 4.12
CA VAL A 2 -5.66 -50.44 4.45
C VAL A 2 -5.96 -50.22 5.95
N ARG A 3 -6.60 -51.18 6.63
CA ARG A 3 -6.96 -51.06 8.06
C ARG A 3 -5.75 -50.98 9.01
N LYS A 4 -4.61 -51.59 8.67
CA LYS A 4 -3.36 -51.51 9.45
C LYS A 4 -2.67 -50.15 9.26
N ILE A 5 -2.71 -49.60 8.04
CA ILE A 5 -2.13 -48.29 7.72
C ILE A 5 -2.92 -47.17 8.43
N ILE A 6 -4.25 -47.25 8.42
CA ILE A 6 -5.11 -46.28 9.14
C ILE A 6 -4.82 -46.32 10.65
N LEU A 7 -4.71 -47.52 11.24
CA LEU A 7 -4.41 -47.66 12.67
C LEU A 7 -3.04 -47.08 13.03
N GLN A 8 -2.02 -47.30 12.18
CA GLN A 8 -0.67 -46.78 12.39
C GLN A 8 -0.63 -45.25 12.30
N MET A 9 -1.35 -44.65 11.34
CA MET A 9 -1.52 -43.19 11.25
C MET A 9 -2.19 -42.61 12.50
N PHE A 10 -3.23 -43.26 13.01
CA PHE A 10 -3.91 -42.83 14.24
C PHE A 10 -2.97 -42.87 15.46
N ILE A 11 -2.18 -43.94 15.60
CA ILE A 11 -1.21 -44.07 16.70
C ILE A 11 -0.16 -42.95 16.61
N SER A 12 0.37 -42.66 15.42
CA SER A 12 1.33 -41.57 15.22
C SER A 12 0.73 -40.20 15.56
N VAL A 13 -0.50 -39.92 15.13
CA VAL A 13 -1.19 -38.65 15.44
C VAL A 13 -1.42 -38.50 16.95
N VAL A 14 -1.87 -39.56 17.62
CA VAL A 14 -2.06 -39.56 19.07
C VAL A 14 -0.73 -39.34 19.80
N MET A 15 0.35 -40.00 19.37
CA MET A 15 1.67 -39.82 19.97
C MET A 15 2.16 -38.37 19.83
N ILE A 16 2.01 -37.76 18.65
CA ILE A 16 2.38 -36.36 18.40
C ILE A 16 1.55 -35.42 19.29
N LEU A 17 0.24 -35.63 19.40
CA LEU A 17 -0.64 -34.83 20.26
C LEU A 17 -0.24 -34.92 21.73
N THR A 18 0.11 -36.11 22.23
CA THR A 18 0.54 -36.30 23.62
C THR A 18 1.91 -35.68 23.92
N LEU A 19 2.84 -35.74 22.97
CA LEU A 19 4.15 -35.10 23.09
C LEU A 19 4.01 -33.56 23.08
N ALA A 20 3.17 -33.03 22.19
CA ALA A 20 2.89 -31.60 22.12
C ALA A 20 2.22 -31.08 23.39
N SER A 21 1.23 -31.80 23.93
CA SER A 21 0.54 -31.39 25.16
C SER A 21 1.47 -31.44 26.38
N ALA A 22 2.30 -32.48 26.51
CA ALA A 22 3.31 -32.57 27.57
C ALA A 22 4.30 -31.40 27.49
N PHE A 23 4.79 -31.08 26.30
CA PHE A 23 5.72 -29.98 26.07
C PHE A 23 5.12 -28.62 26.46
N ILE A 24 3.86 -28.36 26.08
CA ILE A 24 3.14 -27.13 26.47
C ILE A 24 3.03 -27.03 28.00
N ILE A 25 2.64 -28.12 28.67
CA ILE A 25 2.50 -28.14 30.13
C ILE A 25 3.84 -27.87 30.82
N THR A 26 4.94 -28.46 30.32
CA THR A 26 6.29 -28.24 30.87
C THR A 26 6.72 -26.79 30.74
N ILE A 27 6.51 -26.15 29.58
CA ILE A 27 6.84 -24.73 29.38
C ILE A 27 6.04 -23.83 30.31
N VAL A 28 4.74 -24.09 30.44
CA VAL A 28 3.85 -23.33 31.32
C VAL A 28 4.32 -23.42 32.77
N TYR A 29 4.69 -24.62 33.23
CA TYR A 29 5.20 -24.83 34.59
C TYR A 29 6.52 -24.09 34.85
N ILE A 30 7.47 -24.14 33.90
CA ILE A 30 8.76 -23.46 34.02
C ILE A 30 8.61 -21.93 34.05
N ASN A 31 7.69 -21.37 33.24
CA ASN A 31 7.51 -19.93 33.16
C ASN A 31 6.63 -19.37 34.29
N LYS A 32 5.88 -20.22 35.01
CA LYS A 32 5.05 -19.80 36.15
C LYS A 32 5.86 -19.18 37.30
N ASP A 33 7.10 -19.64 37.49
CA ASP A 33 7.94 -19.24 38.63
C ASP A 33 8.89 -18.06 38.32
N LYS A 34 8.84 -17.49 37.11
CA LYS A 34 9.68 -16.34 36.75
C LYS A 34 9.01 -15.02 37.19
N PRO A 35 9.71 -14.16 37.95
CA PRO A 35 9.17 -12.86 38.31
C PRO A 35 8.99 -11.97 37.07
N GLU A 36 7.83 -11.31 36.96
CA GLU A 36 7.59 -10.30 35.93
C GLU A 36 8.56 -9.11 36.08
N LYS A 37 9.23 -8.73 34.99
CA LYS A 37 10.02 -7.49 34.95
C LYS A 37 9.07 -6.29 35.02
N ARG A 38 9.11 -5.53 36.11
CA ARG A 38 8.16 -4.45 36.45
C ARG A 38 8.39 -3.09 35.76
N GLU A 39 9.21 -3.00 34.71
CA GLU A 39 9.45 -1.74 34.01
C GLU A 39 9.26 -1.92 32.49
N LYS A 40 8.02 -2.20 32.07
CA LYS A 40 7.66 -2.19 30.64
C LYS A 40 6.75 -0.99 30.36
N LEU A 41 6.96 -0.35 29.21
CA LEU A 41 6.18 0.80 28.74
C LEU A 41 4.78 0.41 28.21
N TYR A 42 4.42 -0.87 28.29
CA TYR A 42 3.20 -1.44 27.76
C TYR A 42 2.74 -2.60 28.64
N GLU A 43 1.43 -2.88 28.61
CA GLU A 43 0.81 -4.00 29.33
C GLU A 43 0.01 -4.86 28.35
N ILE A 44 0.30 -6.17 28.32
CA ILE A 44 -0.51 -7.13 27.55
C ILE A 44 -1.51 -7.76 28.50
N ASN A 45 -2.76 -7.33 28.40
CA ASN A 45 -3.80 -7.79 29.31
C ASN A 45 -4.24 -9.21 28.92
N ALA A 46 -4.08 -10.17 29.82
CA ALA A 46 -4.52 -11.55 29.64
C ALA A 46 -5.41 -11.97 30.83
N THR A 47 -6.61 -12.48 30.55
CA THR A 47 -7.52 -13.00 31.58
C THR A 47 -7.11 -14.41 32.03
N HIS A 48 -7.45 -14.82 33.25
CA HIS A 48 -6.90 -16.03 33.91
C HIS A 48 -7.98 -17.06 34.33
N GLY A 49 -8.92 -17.37 33.44
CA GLY A 49 -10.07 -18.23 33.73
C GLY A 49 -10.05 -19.65 33.14
N GLY A 50 -9.14 -19.99 32.21
CA GLY A 50 -9.16 -21.30 31.52
C GLY A 50 -7.83 -21.77 30.92
N LEU A 51 -7.80 -23.02 30.41
CA LEU A 51 -6.60 -23.69 29.89
C LEU A 51 -5.99 -22.98 28.66
N THR A 52 -6.84 -22.49 27.75
CA THR A 52 -6.44 -21.66 26.60
C THR A 52 -5.86 -20.32 27.03
N GLN A 53 -6.42 -19.72 28.08
CA GLN A 53 -5.97 -18.47 28.66
C GLN A 53 -4.64 -18.63 29.42
N MET A 54 -4.41 -19.78 30.06
CA MET A 54 -3.14 -20.16 30.67
C MET A 54 -2.03 -20.36 29.62
N ILE A 55 -2.36 -20.98 28.48
CA ILE A 55 -1.41 -21.10 27.35
C ILE A 55 -1.11 -19.70 26.78
N ALA A 56 -2.12 -18.84 26.63
CA ALA A 56 -1.93 -17.47 26.17
C ALA A 56 -1.03 -16.65 27.12
N SER A 57 -1.23 -16.76 28.43
CA SER A 57 -0.46 -15.99 29.42
C SER A 57 0.99 -16.45 29.58
N TYR A 58 1.28 -17.75 29.50
CA TYR A 58 2.63 -18.27 29.78
C TYR A 58 3.47 -18.61 28.55
N LEU A 59 2.84 -18.72 27.37
CA LEU A 59 3.53 -19.13 26.14
C LEU A 59 3.47 -18.03 25.08
N VAL A 60 2.27 -17.48 24.81
CA VAL A 60 2.09 -16.47 23.76
C VAL A 60 2.58 -15.10 24.22
N ARG A 61 2.20 -14.67 25.44
CA ARG A 61 2.58 -13.35 25.97
C ARG A 61 4.10 -13.13 25.97
N PRO A 62 4.96 -14.04 26.47
CA PRO A 62 6.41 -13.83 26.42
C PRO A 62 6.98 -13.70 24.99
N ILE A 63 6.41 -14.41 24.02
CA ILE A 63 6.82 -14.33 22.61
C ILE A 63 6.45 -12.96 22.04
N LEU A 64 5.21 -12.53 22.27
CA LEU A 64 4.74 -11.20 21.84
C LEU A 64 5.53 -10.08 22.50
N GLU A 65 5.74 -10.17 23.81
CA GLU A 65 6.56 -9.23 24.56
C GLU A 65 8.00 -9.17 24.03
N SER A 66 8.62 -10.32 23.75
CA SER A 66 9.98 -10.34 23.19
C SER A 66 10.03 -9.76 21.78
N ALA A 67 8.99 -9.94 20.97
CA ALA A 67 8.91 -9.36 19.64
C ALA A 67 8.72 -7.84 19.71
N LEU A 68 7.86 -7.36 20.61
CA LEU A 68 7.64 -5.94 20.88
C LEU A 68 8.89 -5.28 21.44
N ASP A 69 9.52 -5.87 22.47
CA ASP A 69 10.75 -5.36 23.08
C ASP A 69 11.85 -5.19 22.02
N ARG A 70 12.06 -6.21 21.16
CA ARG A 70 13.04 -6.17 20.08
C ARG A 70 12.73 -5.09 19.03
N TYR A 71 11.45 -4.87 18.74
CA TYR A 71 11.04 -3.83 17.78
C TYR A 71 11.23 -2.43 18.35
N ILE A 72 10.77 -2.21 19.59
CA ILE A 72 10.92 -0.96 20.33
C ILE A 72 12.40 -0.61 20.52
N GLU A 73 13.26 -1.58 20.83
CA GLU A 73 14.70 -1.36 20.96
C GLU A 73 15.34 -0.89 19.65
N LYS A 74 14.86 -1.40 18.51
CA LYS A 74 15.44 -1.11 17.19
C LYS A 74 14.89 0.16 16.54
N HIS A 75 13.61 0.46 16.77
CA HIS A 75 12.86 1.49 16.05
C HIS A 75 12.20 2.54 16.96
N GLY A 76 12.14 2.30 18.28
CA GLY A 76 11.43 3.18 19.22
C GLY A 76 9.92 2.95 19.26
N LEU A 77 9.30 3.18 20.43
CA LEU A 77 7.87 2.95 20.66
C LEU A 77 6.98 3.95 19.91
N ALA A 78 7.42 5.20 19.78
CA ALA A 78 6.68 6.23 19.04
C ALA A 78 6.55 5.87 17.56
N GLU A 79 7.64 5.41 16.93
CA GLU A 79 7.66 5.02 15.51
C GLU A 79 6.78 3.79 15.25
N TYR A 80 6.76 2.82 16.17
CA TYR A 80 5.84 1.67 16.11
C TYR A 80 4.37 2.07 16.19
N LEU A 81 4.01 2.97 17.10
CA LEU A 81 2.63 3.44 17.24
C LEU A 81 2.20 4.25 16.01
N GLU A 82 3.09 5.09 15.50
CA GLU A 82 2.88 5.88 14.28
C GLU A 82 2.68 4.98 13.05
N GLU A 83 3.44 3.90 12.92
CA GLU A 83 3.29 2.92 11.84
C GLU A 83 1.92 2.23 11.88
N ILE A 84 1.44 1.84 13.07
CA ILE A 84 0.12 1.21 13.24
C ILE A 84 -1.01 2.19 12.92
N THR A 85 -0.92 3.44 13.37
CA THR A 85 -1.94 4.46 13.03
C THR A 85 -1.94 4.78 11.55
N GLN A 86 -0.76 4.92 10.92
CA GLN A 86 -0.65 5.23 9.49
C GLN A 86 -1.09 4.05 8.60
N GLN A 87 -0.78 2.81 8.97
CA GLN A 87 -1.26 1.64 8.24
C GLN A 87 -2.79 1.52 8.28
N LYS A 88 -3.40 1.96 9.38
CA LYS A 88 -4.87 2.02 9.55
C LYS A 88 -5.52 3.15 8.71
N GLU A 89 -4.79 4.22 8.43
CA GLU A 89 -5.23 5.36 7.60
C GLU A 89 -5.16 5.04 6.08
N GLU A 90 -4.37 4.05 5.68
CA GLU A 90 -4.19 3.66 4.26
C GLU A 90 -5.34 2.82 3.68
N GLU A 91 -6.14 2.12 4.50
CA GLU A 91 -7.24 1.23 4.07
C GLU A 91 -8.60 1.94 3.84
N MET A 92 -8.60 3.26 3.60
CA MET A 92 -9.85 4.00 3.41
C MET A 92 -10.56 3.74 2.07
N ILE A 93 -9.88 3.16 1.08
CA ILE A 93 -10.43 2.88 -0.24
C ILE A 93 -10.17 1.41 -0.58
N ASN A 94 -11.25 0.65 -0.76
CA ASN A 94 -11.24 -0.72 -1.23
C ASN A 94 -12.02 -0.85 -2.52
N PHE A 95 -11.74 -1.85 -3.33
CA PHE A 95 -12.54 -2.13 -4.52
C PHE A 95 -12.66 -3.62 -4.80
N TYR A 96 -13.73 -3.96 -5.50
CA TYR A 96 -14.02 -5.30 -5.99
C TYR A 96 -14.31 -5.23 -7.49
N GLU A 97 -13.49 -5.92 -8.29
CA GLU A 97 -13.65 -5.99 -9.74
C GLU A 97 -14.84 -6.88 -10.09
N ILE A 98 -15.78 -6.37 -10.89
CA ILE A 98 -16.91 -7.13 -11.43
C ILE A 98 -16.53 -7.71 -12.79
N THR A 99 -15.95 -6.88 -13.65
CA THR A 99 -15.54 -7.28 -15.01
C THR A 99 -14.30 -6.50 -15.40
N GLU A 100 -13.24 -7.20 -15.80
CA GLU A 100 -12.03 -6.57 -16.29
C GLU A 100 -12.26 -6.02 -17.71
N GLY A 101 -11.92 -4.74 -17.91
CA GLY A 101 -11.93 -4.12 -19.23
C GLY A 101 -10.77 -4.58 -20.12
N SER A 102 -10.82 -4.20 -21.40
CA SER A 102 -9.79 -4.57 -22.38
C SER A 102 -9.08 -3.40 -23.04
N GLY A 103 -9.57 -2.16 -22.87
CA GLY A 103 -8.94 -0.98 -23.45
C GLY A 103 -7.88 -0.36 -22.53
N SER A 104 -7.68 0.96 -22.69
CA SER A 104 -6.60 1.68 -22.02
C SER A 104 -6.72 1.65 -20.50
N LYS A 105 -5.57 1.48 -19.84
CA LYS A 105 -5.48 1.49 -18.37
C LYS A 105 -5.44 2.92 -17.84
N VAL A 106 -6.14 3.17 -16.73
CA VAL A 106 -6.17 4.47 -16.04
C VAL A 106 -4.95 4.65 -15.16
N PHE A 107 -4.31 5.80 -15.30
CA PHE A 107 -3.20 6.29 -14.49
C PHE A 107 -3.54 7.62 -13.81
N CYS A 108 -2.70 8.02 -12.86
CA CYS A 108 -2.84 9.29 -12.16
C CYS A 108 -2.79 10.49 -13.13
N GLY A 109 -3.62 11.50 -12.89
CA GLY A 109 -3.66 12.76 -13.64
C GLY A 109 -4.46 12.72 -14.95
N GLN A 110 -4.91 11.54 -15.40
CA GLN A 110 -5.73 11.40 -16.60
C GLN A 110 -7.17 11.84 -16.38
N GLU A 111 -7.82 12.28 -17.44
CA GLU A 111 -9.25 12.51 -17.54
C GLU A 111 -9.96 11.24 -18.06
N VAL A 112 -11.01 10.85 -17.35
CA VAL A 112 -11.81 9.66 -17.64
C VAL A 112 -13.29 10.02 -17.73
N LEU A 113 -14.01 9.30 -18.59
CA LEU A 113 -15.46 9.27 -18.60
C LEU A 113 -15.92 8.01 -17.87
N LEU A 114 -16.68 8.21 -16.81
CA LEU A 114 -17.22 7.13 -15.98
C LEU A 114 -18.73 7.15 -16.04
N GLN A 115 -19.30 5.96 -15.96
CA GLN A 115 -20.69 5.79 -15.58
C GLN A 115 -20.72 5.30 -14.13
N MET A 116 -21.31 6.07 -13.22
CA MET A 116 -21.29 5.75 -11.80
C MET A 116 -22.64 5.97 -11.12
N TYR A 117 -22.91 5.18 -10.09
CA TYR A 117 -23.99 5.45 -9.14
C TYR A 117 -23.61 5.02 -7.73
N LYS A 118 -24.13 5.75 -6.74
CA LYS A 118 -23.92 5.43 -5.33
C LYS A 118 -24.83 4.26 -4.94
N VAL A 119 -24.25 3.17 -4.47
CA VAL A 119 -24.99 2.02 -3.95
C VAL A 119 -25.63 2.43 -2.62
N SER A 120 -26.96 2.31 -2.53
CA SER A 120 -27.72 2.58 -1.33
C SER A 120 -28.64 1.40 -1.01
N ASN A 121 -28.97 1.19 0.27
CA ASN A 121 -29.89 0.13 0.68
C ASN A 121 -31.32 0.33 0.18
N ASN A 122 -31.65 1.51 -0.35
CA ASN A 122 -32.96 1.80 -0.90
C ASN A 122 -33.03 1.33 -2.35
N LEU A 123 -33.97 0.43 -2.63
CA LEU A 123 -34.26 -0.18 -3.92
C LEU A 123 -34.86 0.80 -4.97
N ALA A 124 -34.60 2.10 -4.83
CA ALA A 124 -34.95 3.05 -5.87
C ALA A 124 -33.99 2.82 -7.05
N THR A 125 -34.53 2.79 -8.27
CA THR A 125 -33.77 2.71 -9.52
C THR A 125 -32.71 3.81 -9.55
N LEU A 126 -31.49 3.46 -9.18
CA LEU A 126 -30.33 4.34 -9.25
C LEU A 126 -29.96 4.42 -10.72
N LEU A 127 -30.31 5.55 -11.34
CA LEU A 127 -29.89 5.83 -12.71
C LEU A 127 -28.39 6.09 -12.70
N PRO A 128 -27.62 5.37 -13.53
CA PRO A 128 -26.20 5.68 -13.70
C PRO A 128 -26.04 7.11 -14.22
N THR A 129 -25.16 7.87 -13.57
CA THR A 129 -24.76 9.21 -14.03
C THR A 129 -23.41 9.13 -14.71
N ASP A 130 -23.33 9.71 -15.90
CA ASP A 130 -22.07 9.88 -16.61
C ASP A 130 -21.33 11.09 -16.01
N VAL A 131 -20.08 10.87 -15.61
CA VAL A 131 -19.25 11.85 -14.91
C VAL A 131 -17.87 11.87 -15.57
N ASN A 132 -17.43 13.08 -15.95
CA ASN A 132 -16.05 13.32 -16.35
C ASN A 132 -15.24 13.61 -15.08
N LEU A 133 -14.15 12.87 -14.88
CA LEU A 133 -13.25 13.08 -13.75
C LEU A 133 -11.80 13.11 -14.20
N LYS A 134 -11.03 14.04 -13.67
CA LYS A 134 -9.57 14.07 -13.68
C LYS A 134 -9.04 13.45 -12.38
N ILE A 135 -8.34 12.32 -12.53
CA ILE A 135 -7.85 11.51 -11.42
C ILE A 135 -6.92 12.33 -10.52
N GLY A 136 -7.29 12.43 -9.23
CA GLY A 136 -6.52 13.14 -8.20
C GLY A 136 -6.78 14.65 -8.09
N GLN A 137 -7.60 15.26 -8.95
CA GLN A 137 -7.82 16.71 -8.93
C GLN A 137 -9.24 17.15 -8.57
N ASP A 138 -10.25 16.30 -8.78
CA ASP A 138 -11.66 16.68 -8.66
C ASP A 138 -12.28 16.51 -7.27
N TYR A 139 -13.51 17.04 -7.14
CA TYR A 139 -14.34 16.97 -5.92
C TYR A 139 -14.65 15.55 -5.44
N LEU A 140 -14.60 14.55 -6.33
CA LEU A 140 -14.73 13.13 -6.01
C LEU A 140 -13.34 12.47 -5.91
N LYS A 141 -12.42 13.10 -5.18
CA LYS A 141 -11.01 12.67 -5.11
C LYS A 141 -10.90 11.20 -4.72
N GLU A 142 -11.65 10.75 -3.71
CA GLU A 142 -11.58 9.37 -3.20
C GLU A 142 -12.12 8.36 -4.20
N VAL A 143 -13.21 8.68 -4.90
CA VAL A 143 -13.74 7.82 -5.98
C VAL A 143 -12.73 7.74 -7.12
N SER A 144 -12.12 8.87 -7.49
CA SER A 144 -11.13 8.93 -8.57
C SER A 144 -9.89 8.07 -8.27
N LEU A 145 -9.43 8.05 -7.01
CA LEU A 145 -8.33 7.17 -6.59
C LEU A 145 -8.71 5.70 -6.71
N GLY A 146 -9.97 5.37 -6.37
CA GLY A 146 -10.54 4.05 -6.57
C GLY A 146 -10.72 3.65 -8.03
N VAL A 147 -10.48 4.53 -9.01
CA VAL A 147 -10.55 4.26 -10.47
C VAL A 147 -9.17 4.02 -11.11
N ILE A 148 -8.09 4.29 -10.39
CA ILE A 148 -6.72 3.98 -10.84
C ILE A 148 -6.58 2.47 -11.12
N GLY A 149 -5.96 2.14 -12.26
CA GLY A 149 -5.67 0.77 -12.67
C GLY A 149 -6.79 0.03 -13.41
N MET A 150 -8.00 0.58 -13.48
CA MET A 150 -9.06 0.06 -14.35
C MET A 150 -8.67 0.15 -15.83
N LYS A 151 -9.25 -0.72 -16.66
CA LYS A 151 -9.18 -0.68 -18.12
C LYS A 151 -10.52 -0.29 -18.72
N GLU A 152 -10.53 0.41 -19.85
CA GLU A 152 -11.77 0.81 -20.55
C GLU A 152 -12.70 -0.40 -20.78
N GLY A 153 -13.99 -0.18 -20.55
CA GLY A 153 -15.02 -1.22 -20.54
C GLY A 153 -15.14 -1.99 -19.23
N GLY A 154 -14.20 -1.80 -18.29
CA GLY A 154 -14.19 -2.47 -16.99
C GLY A 154 -15.21 -1.92 -16.01
N GLU A 155 -15.61 -2.76 -15.06
CA GLU A 155 -16.65 -2.50 -14.08
C GLU A 155 -16.17 -2.94 -12.70
N ARG A 156 -16.35 -2.09 -11.68
CA ARG A 156 -16.02 -2.44 -10.30
C ARG A 156 -16.85 -1.67 -9.29
N VAL A 157 -16.87 -2.19 -8.07
CA VAL A 157 -17.40 -1.48 -6.90
C VAL A 157 -16.23 -0.86 -6.15
N VAL A 158 -16.32 0.44 -5.85
CA VAL A 158 -15.38 1.16 -4.99
C VAL A 158 -16.07 1.49 -3.68
N THR A 159 -15.44 1.08 -2.58
CA THR A 159 -15.91 1.31 -1.22
C THR A 159 -14.98 2.29 -0.53
N ILE A 160 -15.55 3.38 -0.04
CA ILE A 160 -14.82 4.46 0.63
C ILE A 160 -15.32 4.52 2.07
N ALA A 161 -14.41 4.39 3.04
CA ALA A 161 -14.70 4.60 4.45
C ALA A 161 -15.08 6.08 4.66
N ALA A 162 -16.24 6.33 5.27
CA ALA A 162 -16.75 7.69 5.45
C ALA A 162 -16.26 8.36 6.75
N ASP A 163 -15.61 7.61 7.66
CA ASP A 163 -15.10 8.11 8.93
C ASP A 163 -14.09 7.15 9.59
N ASP A 164 -13.24 7.65 10.48
CA ASP A 164 -12.24 6.86 11.25
C ASP A 164 -12.88 5.78 12.14
N ASN A 165 -14.18 5.93 12.42
CA ASN A 165 -14.99 5.00 13.22
C ASN A 165 -15.51 3.77 12.45
N LYS A 166 -15.07 3.53 11.21
CA LYS A 166 -15.20 2.24 10.47
C LYS A 166 -16.62 1.65 10.30
N MET A 167 -17.68 2.39 10.61
CA MET A 167 -19.04 1.83 10.63
C MET A 167 -19.93 2.32 9.48
N SER A 168 -19.49 3.34 8.74
CA SER A 168 -20.17 3.86 7.54
C SER A 168 -19.24 3.82 6.34
N PHE A 169 -19.73 3.21 5.25
CA PHE A 169 -19.02 3.14 3.98
C PHE A 169 -19.92 3.67 2.88
N ASN A 170 -19.35 4.48 1.99
CA ASN A 170 -19.99 4.83 0.73
C ASN A 170 -19.49 3.85 -0.33
N SER A 171 -20.41 3.11 -0.94
CA SER A 171 -20.09 2.21 -2.05
C SER A 171 -20.58 2.81 -3.35
N TYR A 172 -19.76 2.71 -4.39
CA TYR A 172 -20.07 3.21 -5.73
C TYR A 172 -19.86 2.09 -6.72
N TYR A 173 -20.86 1.81 -7.55
CA TYR A 173 -20.62 1.04 -8.76
C TYR A 173 -20.06 2.00 -9.81
N ILE A 174 -19.01 1.57 -10.51
CA ILE A 174 -18.32 2.35 -11.51
C ILE A 174 -18.06 1.49 -12.73
N LYS A 175 -18.43 2.01 -13.90
CA LYS A 175 -18.03 1.52 -15.20
C LYS A 175 -17.14 2.56 -15.88
N LEU A 176 -15.95 2.15 -16.30
CA LEU A 176 -15.05 3.00 -17.05
C LEU A 176 -15.43 2.97 -18.53
N ILE A 177 -15.92 4.09 -19.05
CA ILE A 177 -16.34 4.20 -20.45
C ILE A 177 -15.12 4.50 -21.33
N GLU A 178 -14.33 5.50 -20.94
CA GLU A 178 -13.23 6.01 -21.78
C GLU A 178 -12.13 6.66 -20.94
N VAL A 179 -10.88 6.53 -21.40
CA VAL A 179 -9.73 7.33 -20.96
C VAL A 179 -9.41 8.36 -22.06
N LYS A 180 -9.70 9.63 -21.80
CA LYS A 180 -9.66 10.67 -22.84
C LYS A 180 -8.25 11.09 -23.25
N ASP A 181 -7.38 11.28 -22.28
CA ASP A 181 -6.02 11.81 -22.46
C ASP A 181 -4.98 10.71 -22.19
N LYS A 182 -4.96 9.74 -23.11
CA LYS A 182 -4.11 8.54 -23.04
C LYS A 182 -2.64 8.90 -22.95
N TYR A 183 -1.94 8.26 -22.03
CA TYR A 183 -0.48 8.27 -22.01
C TYR A 183 0.09 7.33 -23.07
N PRO A 184 1.37 7.51 -23.46
CA PRO A 184 2.05 6.59 -24.36
C PRO A 184 2.03 5.14 -23.82
N ASP A 185 1.96 4.15 -24.72
CA ASP A 185 1.92 2.73 -24.34
C ASP A 185 3.16 2.28 -23.56
N SER A 186 4.29 2.98 -23.75
CA SER A 186 5.55 2.80 -23.05
C SER A 186 5.44 2.97 -21.53
N VAL A 187 4.39 3.62 -21.01
CA VAL A 187 4.10 3.67 -19.57
C VAL A 187 4.05 2.28 -18.95
N ASN A 188 3.58 1.27 -19.70
CA ASN A 188 3.54 -0.11 -19.22
C ASN A 188 4.93 -0.76 -19.08
N ASN A 189 5.97 -0.15 -19.67
CA ASN A 189 7.36 -0.61 -19.61
C ASN A 189 8.16 0.10 -18.49
N LEU A 190 7.54 1.01 -17.75
CA LEU A 190 8.16 1.68 -16.61
C LEU A 190 8.47 0.66 -15.50
N MET A 191 9.72 0.53 -15.10
CA MET A 191 10.12 -0.35 -14.01
C MET A 191 10.44 0.46 -12.76
N ILE A 192 9.83 0.10 -11.64
CA ILE A 192 9.98 0.81 -10.36
C ILE A 192 10.62 -0.11 -9.33
N PHE A 193 11.76 0.30 -8.78
CA PHE A 193 12.50 -0.40 -7.74
C PHE A 193 12.49 0.41 -6.45
N ASN A 194 11.85 -0.15 -5.42
CA ASN A 194 11.83 0.45 -4.09
C ASN A 194 13.07 0.03 -3.31
N ASP A 195 13.62 0.94 -2.53
CA ASP A 195 14.50 0.55 -1.42
C ASP A 195 13.68 -0.28 -0.41
N LEU A 196 14.27 -1.36 0.12
CA LEU A 196 13.62 -2.32 1.02
C LEU A 196 13.48 -1.81 2.45
N ILE A 197 13.93 -0.57 2.71
CA ILE A 197 13.82 0.06 4.01
C ILE A 197 12.36 0.48 4.19
N ASN A 198 11.62 -0.28 4.99
CA ASN A 198 10.30 0.12 5.48
C ASN A 198 10.47 1.41 6.27
N LYS A 199 10.07 2.53 5.67
CA LYS A 199 9.95 3.80 6.39
C LYS A 199 8.49 4.11 6.66
N THR A 200 8.30 4.70 7.82
CA THR A 200 7.03 5.26 8.27
C THR A 200 6.69 6.49 7.44
N GLY A 201 5.41 6.86 7.45
CA GLY A 201 4.87 8.01 6.76
C GLY A 201 3.74 7.66 5.79
N LYS A 202 2.90 8.65 5.53
CA LYS A 202 1.80 8.59 4.56
C LYS A 202 2.35 8.26 3.17
N ARG A 203 1.76 7.25 2.53
CA ARG A 203 2.00 6.95 1.11
C ARG A 203 1.48 8.07 0.21
N VAL A 204 2.30 8.51 -0.74
CA VAL A 204 1.94 9.50 -1.75
C VAL A 204 0.81 8.96 -2.64
N LYS A 205 -0.30 9.70 -2.71
CA LYS A 205 -1.46 9.42 -3.56
C LYS A 205 -1.52 10.42 -4.71
N CYS A 206 -2.29 10.07 -5.74
CA CYS A 206 -2.58 11.01 -6.82
C CYS A 206 -3.30 12.25 -6.26
N GLY A 207 -2.88 13.44 -6.67
CA GLY A 207 -3.40 14.71 -6.20
C GLY A 207 -2.74 15.28 -4.95
N ASP A 208 -1.73 14.61 -4.38
CA ASP A 208 -0.99 15.13 -3.24
C ASP A 208 0.06 16.16 -3.71
N GLU A 209 0.29 17.20 -2.90
CA GLU A 209 1.40 18.12 -3.10
C GLU A 209 2.65 17.57 -2.41
N ILE A 210 3.75 17.47 -3.15
CA ILE A 210 4.99 16.86 -2.66
C ILE A 210 6.22 17.66 -3.06
N SER A 211 7.31 17.41 -2.34
CA SER A 211 8.66 17.87 -2.68
C SER A 211 9.54 16.63 -2.89
N VAL A 212 10.05 16.44 -4.11
CA VAL A 212 10.91 15.31 -4.46
C VAL A 212 12.30 15.81 -4.85
N GLN A 213 13.31 15.14 -4.31
CA GLN A 213 14.67 15.25 -4.82
C GLN A 213 14.87 14.16 -5.89
N TYR A 214 15.42 14.51 -7.04
CA TYR A 214 15.64 13.58 -8.14
C TYR A 214 16.99 13.77 -8.84
N SER A 215 17.49 12.66 -9.38
CA SER A 215 18.62 12.62 -10.31
C SER A 215 18.24 11.79 -11.53
N ILE A 216 18.73 12.17 -12.71
CA ILE A 216 18.53 11.43 -13.96
C ILE A 216 19.89 11.04 -14.52
N LYS A 217 20.05 9.76 -14.85
CA LYS A 217 21.24 9.20 -15.48
C LYS A 217 20.89 8.54 -16.80
N ARG A 218 21.84 8.54 -17.72
CA ARG A 218 21.81 7.69 -18.92
C ARG A 218 21.92 6.21 -18.54
N HIS A 219 21.64 5.33 -19.49
CA HIS A 219 21.79 3.88 -19.35
C HIS A 219 23.22 3.45 -18.93
N ASN A 220 24.24 4.25 -19.25
CA ASN A 220 25.65 4.02 -18.88
C ASN A 220 25.99 4.50 -17.45
N GLY A 221 25.04 5.09 -16.72
CA GLY A 221 25.20 5.61 -15.36
C GLY A 221 25.70 7.06 -15.26
N GLU A 222 26.00 7.72 -16.39
CA GLU A 222 26.39 9.13 -16.43
C GLU A 222 25.20 10.03 -16.07
N TYR A 223 25.42 11.00 -15.18
CA TYR A 223 24.38 11.94 -14.77
C TYR A 223 24.07 12.95 -15.87
N ILE A 224 22.79 13.09 -16.19
CA ILE A 224 22.23 14.20 -16.98
C ILE A 224 21.81 15.31 -16.01
N ILE A 225 21.13 14.94 -14.93
CA ILE A 225 20.66 15.83 -13.88
C ILE A 225 21.03 15.21 -12.53
N LYS A 226 21.53 16.02 -11.60
CA LYS A 226 21.94 15.55 -10.29
C LYS A 226 21.31 16.38 -9.16
N ASP A 227 20.73 15.67 -8.19
CA ASP A 227 20.25 16.17 -6.90
C ASP A 227 19.30 17.38 -6.97
N GLN A 228 18.50 17.48 -8.03
CA GLN A 228 17.52 18.55 -8.21
C GLN A 228 16.31 18.35 -7.31
N ILE A 229 15.71 19.44 -6.84
CA ILE A 229 14.50 19.41 -6.01
C ILE A 229 13.37 20.09 -6.77
N VAL A 230 12.22 19.43 -6.85
CA VAL A 230 11.02 19.99 -7.47
C VAL A 230 9.81 19.79 -6.56
N GLN A 231 8.99 20.83 -6.46
CA GLN A 231 7.70 20.79 -5.80
C GLN A 231 6.59 20.78 -6.85
N PHE A 232 5.66 19.86 -6.72
CA PHE A 232 4.53 19.74 -7.63
C PHE A 232 3.37 18.97 -6.99
N LYS A 233 2.19 19.08 -7.61
CA LYS A 233 1.02 18.27 -7.29
C LYS A 233 0.99 17.04 -8.21
N VAL A 234 0.91 15.85 -7.63
CA VAL A 234 0.93 14.59 -8.39
C VAL A 234 -0.34 14.49 -9.26
N GLY A 235 -0.17 14.30 -10.56
CA GLY A 235 -1.25 14.24 -11.56
C GLY A 235 -1.48 15.56 -12.31
N ASP A 236 -0.69 16.60 -12.07
CA ASP A 236 -0.76 17.89 -12.79
C ASP A 236 -0.09 17.87 -14.18
N LYS A 237 0.68 16.83 -14.52
CA LYS A 237 1.39 16.72 -15.82
C LYS A 237 2.40 17.85 -16.07
N LYS A 238 3.01 18.40 -15.01
CA LYS A 238 3.98 19.51 -15.07
C LYS A 238 5.45 19.08 -15.12
N ILE A 239 5.71 17.85 -14.68
CA ILE A 239 7.03 17.21 -14.64
C ILE A 239 7.02 16.00 -15.60
N PRO A 240 8.17 15.40 -15.92
CA PRO A 240 8.19 14.17 -16.70
C PRO A 240 7.30 13.08 -16.11
N LEU A 241 6.56 12.41 -16.99
CA LEU A 241 5.59 11.40 -16.59
C LEU A 241 6.23 10.26 -15.80
N ALA A 242 7.48 9.90 -16.11
CA ALA A 242 8.22 8.90 -15.37
C ALA A 242 8.47 9.27 -13.90
N ILE A 243 8.74 10.55 -13.62
CA ILE A 243 8.88 11.04 -12.24
C ILE A 243 7.51 11.08 -11.57
N GLU A 244 6.48 11.57 -12.27
CA GLU A 244 5.13 11.72 -11.73
C GLU A 244 4.47 10.39 -11.35
N LEU A 245 4.58 9.38 -12.21
CA LEU A 245 4.13 8.01 -11.88
C LEU A 245 5.09 7.33 -10.90
N GLY A 246 6.39 7.64 -11.01
CA GLY A 246 7.43 7.10 -10.14
C GLY A 246 7.25 7.44 -8.67
N VAL A 247 6.67 8.60 -8.32
CA VAL A 247 6.45 8.99 -6.92
C VAL A 247 5.20 8.36 -6.29
N VAL A 248 4.23 7.90 -7.10
CA VAL A 248 2.98 7.31 -6.58
C VAL A 248 3.31 6.08 -5.75
N GLY A 249 2.82 6.03 -4.51
CA GLY A 249 3.09 4.91 -3.63
C GLY A 249 4.40 5.00 -2.83
N MET A 250 5.23 6.02 -3.03
CA MET A 250 6.39 6.28 -2.17
C MET A 250 5.94 6.77 -0.79
N ARG A 251 6.80 6.61 0.22
CA ARG A 251 6.64 7.17 1.58
C ARG A 251 7.77 8.14 1.87
N ALA A 252 7.56 9.06 2.81
CA ALA A 252 8.58 10.03 3.20
C ALA A 252 9.90 9.33 3.59
N GLY A 253 11.01 9.89 3.14
CA GLY A 253 12.34 9.32 3.36
C GLY A 253 12.69 8.13 2.47
N ASN A 254 11.75 7.54 1.71
CA ASN A 254 12.07 6.43 0.81
C ASN A 254 12.85 6.93 -0.40
N LYS A 255 13.79 6.08 -0.82
CA LYS A 255 14.44 6.17 -2.12
C LYS A 255 13.83 5.17 -3.08
N ARG A 256 13.76 5.55 -4.35
CA ARG A 256 13.20 4.73 -5.41
C ARG A 256 13.98 4.97 -6.69
N THR A 257 14.31 3.90 -7.38
CA THR A 257 14.90 3.99 -8.72
C THR A 257 13.83 3.61 -9.75
N VAL A 258 13.71 4.41 -10.79
CA VAL A 258 12.77 4.20 -11.90
C VAL A 258 13.58 4.05 -13.18
N LEU A 259 13.36 2.96 -13.91
CA LEU A 259 13.85 2.81 -15.28
C LEU A 259 12.77 3.28 -16.22
N SER A 260 13.08 4.33 -16.97
CA SER A 260 12.14 5.03 -17.83
C SER A 260 12.48 4.85 -19.30
N PRO A 261 11.52 4.44 -20.14
CA PRO A 261 11.56 4.71 -21.57
C PRO A 261 11.75 6.22 -21.87
N PRO A 262 12.36 6.56 -23.02
CA PRO A 262 12.75 7.93 -23.34
C PRO A 262 11.56 8.87 -23.56
N ASP A 263 10.48 8.39 -24.16
CA ASP A 263 9.26 9.18 -24.43
C ASP A 263 8.52 9.63 -23.15
N LEU A 264 8.77 8.97 -22.02
CA LEU A 264 8.22 9.33 -20.70
C LEU A 264 9.02 10.42 -19.95
N LEU A 265 10.17 10.83 -20.49
CA LEU A 265 10.99 11.92 -19.94
C LEU A 265 10.59 13.31 -20.46
N THR A 266 9.60 13.37 -21.34
CA THR A 266 9.11 14.62 -21.93
C THR A 266 8.28 15.42 -20.90
N GLY A 267 8.54 16.73 -20.81
CA GLY A 267 7.85 17.61 -19.85
C GLY A 267 8.24 19.08 -19.96
N ILE A 268 7.39 19.99 -19.49
CA ILE A 268 7.54 21.44 -19.64
C ILE A 268 8.84 21.96 -19.02
N LEU A 269 9.25 21.39 -17.88
CA LEU A 269 10.44 21.82 -17.14
C LEU A 269 11.76 21.34 -17.73
N ILE A 270 11.73 20.50 -18.78
CA ILE A 270 12.94 19.83 -19.27
C ILE A 270 13.13 19.92 -20.79
N LYS A 271 12.50 20.91 -21.42
CA LYS A 271 12.60 21.15 -22.88
C LYS A 271 14.00 21.50 -23.39
N GLU A 272 14.95 21.82 -22.50
CA GLU A 272 16.31 22.24 -22.87
C GLU A 272 17.39 21.17 -22.60
N ILE A 273 17.00 19.97 -22.16
CA ILE A 273 17.96 18.91 -21.84
C ILE A 273 17.96 17.87 -22.96
N ASP A 274 19.15 17.62 -23.48
CA ASP A 274 19.43 16.58 -24.48
C ASP A 274 19.29 15.20 -23.86
N PHE A 275 18.07 14.66 -23.92
CA PHE A 275 17.77 13.30 -23.51
C PHE A 275 18.04 12.33 -24.67
N ASP A 276 18.60 11.18 -24.31
CA ASP A 276 18.76 10.06 -25.23
C ASP A 276 17.36 9.56 -25.64
N GLU A 277 16.99 9.77 -26.91
CA GLU A 277 15.69 9.39 -27.46
C GLU A 277 15.58 7.87 -27.76
N GLU A 278 16.70 7.14 -27.72
CA GLU A 278 16.77 5.73 -28.10
C GLU A 278 16.87 4.80 -26.88
N ASN A 279 17.53 5.24 -25.81
CA ASN A 279 17.82 4.40 -24.66
C ASN A 279 17.02 4.76 -23.40
N ILE A 280 16.94 3.79 -22.49
CA ILE A 280 16.34 3.99 -21.18
C ILE A 280 17.15 4.97 -20.32
N SER A 281 16.47 5.65 -19.41
CA SER A 281 17.09 6.47 -18.37
C SER A 281 16.83 5.91 -16.99
N ILE A 282 17.80 6.12 -16.10
CA ILE A 282 17.73 5.72 -14.69
C ILE A 282 17.43 6.96 -13.87
N ILE A 283 16.29 6.97 -13.20
CA ILE A 283 15.83 8.09 -12.38
C ILE A 283 15.88 7.67 -10.92
N ASP A 284 16.68 8.36 -10.12
CA ASP A 284 16.69 8.18 -8.67
C ASP A 284 15.81 9.24 -8.03
N LEU A 285 14.84 8.81 -7.22
CA LEU A 285 13.87 9.64 -6.52
C LEU A 285 14.06 9.50 -5.01
N SER A 286 13.93 10.60 -4.28
CA SER A 286 13.92 10.65 -2.83
C SER A 286 12.84 11.63 -2.36
N LEU A 287 11.92 11.16 -1.52
CA LEU A 287 10.96 12.05 -0.88
C LEU A 287 11.57 12.66 0.37
N ASN A 288 11.61 13.98 0.45
CA ASN A 288 11.89 14.66 1.69
C ASN A 288 10.64 14.62 2.58
N SER A 289 10.82 14.37 3.88
CA SER A 289 9.72 14.54 4.85
C SER A 289 9.15 15.94 4.71
N THR A 290 7.85 16.02 4.49
CA THR A 290 7.11 17.17 3.97
C THR A 290 7.40 18.47 4.73
N ILE A 291 7.36 19.59 4.01
CA ILE A 291 7.13 20.91 4.59
C ILE A 291 5.67 20.90 5.08
N GLU A 292 5.48 20.98 6.39
CA GLU A 292 4.19 21.30 7.00
C GLU A 292 3.69 22.64 6.46
N LYS A 293 2.42 22.71 6.08
CA LYS A 293 1.65 23.94 6.03
C LYS A 293 0.43 23.80 6.92
#